data_AF-A0A7J2RAQ9-F1
#
_entry.id   AF-A0A7J2RAQ9-F1
#
_cell.length_a   1.000
_cell.length_b   1.000
_cell.length_c   1.000
_cell.angle_alpha   90.00
_cell.angle_beta   90.00
_cell.angle_gamma   90.00
#
_symmetry.space_group_name_H-M   'P 1'
#
loop_
_entity.id
_entity.type
_entity.pdbx_description
1 polymer ?
#
loop_
_entity_poly.entity_id
_entity_poly.type
_entity_poly.pdbx_seq_one_letter_code
_entity_poly.pdbx_strand_id
1 'polypeptide(L)'
;MPTIELEKYPKIAQMDPRNGCIPVNIENTLKYYTENNYCEAKLLFFFISREMRPNFDQAAPILNSLLSGFEFIFKGRNEFEASINNMVEYLKENIDNQIPVLVSFEAQGGAHIRTLIEYNDTELIFFDPGDCQLKRFNYQTDQFKNSLRIDYHTLVIKPRE
;
A
#
# COMPACT_ATOMS: atom_id res chain seq x y z
N MET A 1 6.80 -19.44 5.09
CA MET A 1 6.88 -17.97 5.08
C MET A 1 5.85 -17.48 4.08
N PRO A 2 4.72 -16.94 4.55
CA PRO A 2 3.69 -16.42 3.66
C PRO A 2 4.21 -15.23 2.85
N THR A 3 3.95 -15.27 1.55
CA THR A 3 4.39 -14.29 0.56
C THR A 3 3.38 -14.27 -0.58
N ILE A 4 3.22 -13.12 -1.22
CA ILE A 4 2.49 -13.04 -2.48
C ILE A 4 3.31 -13.69 -3.61
N GLU A 5 2.72 -13.88 -4.80
CA GLU A 5 3.44 -14.30 -6.00
C GLU A 5 4.41 -13.20 -6.47
N LEU A 6 5.63 -13.19 -5.90
CA LEU A 6 6.64 -12.14 -6.08
C LEU A 6 7.08 -11.97 -7.54
N GLU A 7 6.97 -13.01 -8.36
CA GLU A 7 7.25 -12.97 -9.79
C GLU A 7 6.21 -12.16 -10.58
N LYS A 8 4.99 -12.01 -10.06
CA LYS A 8 3.94 -11.17 -10.66
C LYS A 8 4.03 -9.72 -10.19
N TYR A 9 4.66 -9.45 -9.04
CA TYR A 9 4.75 -8.10 -8.48
C TYR A 9 5.95 -7.33 -9.08
N PRO A 10 5.74 -6.24 -9.85
CA PRO A 10 6.75 -5.72 -10.77
C PRO A 10 7.84 -4.85 -10.13
N LYS A 11 7.70 -4.44 -8.86
CA LYS A 11 8.71 -3.68 -8.09
C LYS A 11 9.19 -2.38 -8.77
N ILE A 12 8.23 -1.60 -9.28
CA ILE A 12 8.45 -0.35 -10.02
C ILE A 12 8.83 0.79 -9.05
N ALA A 13 9.88 1.55 -9.39
CA ALA A 13 10.34 2.74 -8.67
C ALA A 13 9.38 3.92 -8.86
N GLN A 14 9.20 4.76 -7.83
CA GLN A 14 8.49 6.03 -8.00
C GLN A 14 9.32 7.00 -8.87
N MET A 15 8.68 7.64 -9.83
CA MET A 15 9.28 8.66 -10.69
C MET A 15 9.21 10.04 -10.05
N ASP A 16 8.07 10.40 -9.45
CA ASP A 16 7.92 11.65 -8.70
C ASP A 16 8.32 11.43 -7.23
N PRO A 17 9.41 12.06 -6.74
CA PRO A 17 9.91 11.83 -5.38
C PRO A 17 9.01 12.41 -4.29
N ARG A 18 8.06 13.31 -4.63
CA ARG A 18 7.20 14.00 -3.66
C ARG A 18 5.80 13.39 -3.59
N ASN A 19 5.25 12.96 -4.73
CA ASN A 19 3.86 12.53 -4.84
C ASN A 19 3.69 11.14 -5.47
N GLY A 20 4.77 10.50 -5.92
CA GLY A 20 4.73 9.25 -6.69
C GLY A 20 4.45 8.00 -5.87
N CYS A 21 4.71 8.00 -4.55
CA CYS A 21 4.65 6.78 -3.73
C CYS A 21 3.25 6.12 -3.70
N ILE A 22 2.15 6.89 -3.67
CA ILE A 22 0.79 6.33 -3.77
C ILE A 22 0.50 5.82 -5.19
N PRO A 23 0.58 6.65 -6.26
CA PRO A 23 0.38 6.23 -7.64
C PRO A 23 1.16 4.99 -8.05
N VAL A 24 2.45 4.91 -7.72
CA VAL A 24 3.30 3.80 -8.17
C VAL A 24 2.99 2.51 -7.42
N ASN A 25 2.63 2.57 -6.13
CA ASN A 25 2.21 1.36 -5.42
C ASN A 25 0.85 0.86 -5.92
N ILE A 26 -0.07 1.76 -6.31
CA ILE A 26 -1.31 1.40 -7.01
C ILE A 26 -0.98 0.72 -8.35
N GLU A 27 -0.08 1.31 -9.16
CA GLU A 27 0.38 0.71 -10.42
C GLU A 27 0.97 -0.70 -10.23
N ASN A 28 1.89 -0.87 -9.28
CA ASN A 28 2.47 -2.17 -8.97
C ASN A 28 1.39 -3.21 -8.64
N THR A 29 0.40 -2.81 -7.86
CA THR A 29 -0.69 -3.70 -7.41
C THR A 29 -1.66 -4.02 -8.55
N LEU A 30 -2.03 -3.05 -9.39
CA LEU A 30 -2.88 -3.31 -10.55
C LEU A 30 -2.19 -4.27 -11.54
N LYS A 31 -0.89 -4.06 -11.79
CA LYS A 31 -0.10 -4.93 -12.67
C LYS A 31 0.08 -6.34 -12.11
N TYR A 32 0.15 -6.49 -10.80
CA TYR A 32 0.12 -7.81 -10.15
C TYR A 32 -1.14 -8.60 -10.52
N TYR A 33 -2.28 -7.92 -10.69
CA TYR A 33 -3.53 -8.50 -11.22
C TYR A 33 -3.68 -8.37 -12.74
N THR A 34 -2.59 -8.21 -13.48
CA THR A 34 -2.54 -8.09 -14.96
C THR A 34 -3.20 -6.84 -15.58
N GLU A 35 -3.63 -5.87 -14.76
CA GLU A 35 -4.14 -4.59 -15.23
C GLU A 35 -2.97 -3.64 -15.57
N ASN A 36 -2.72 -3.47 -16.87
CA ASN A 36 -1.56 -2.75 -17.41
C ASN A 36 -1.89 -1.35 -17.96
N ASN A 37 -3.15 -0.92 -17.91
CA ASN A 37 -3.58 0.36 -18.49
C ASN A 37 -3.21 1.57 -17.62
N TYR A 38 -2.87 1.36 -16.36
CA TYR A 38 -2.56 2.41 -15.40
C TYR A 38 -1.06 2.45 -15.09
N CYS A 39 -0.52 3.66 -15.02
CA CYS A 39 0.83 3.92 -14.57
C CYS A 39 0.86 5.17 -13.68
N GLU A 40 1.96 5.36 -12.95
CA GLU A 40 2.18 6.48 -12.05
C GLU A 40 1.81 7.83 -12.70
N ALA A 41 2.27 8.08 -13.93
CA ALA A 41 1.98 9.33 -14.64
C ALA A 41 0.48 9.55 -14.88
N LYS A 42 -0.27 8.51 -15.27
CA LYS A 42 -1.73 8.60 -15.47
C LYS A 42 -2.46 8.83 -14.15
N LEU A 43 -2.04 8.15 -13.10
CA LEU A 43 -2.62 8.28 -11.76
C LEU A 43 -2.31 9.66 -11.15
N LEU A 44 -1.09 10.16 -11.29
CA LEU A 44 -0.71 11.53 -10.90
C LEU A 44 -1.54 12.57 -11.65
N PHE A 45 -1.69 12.42 -12.96
CA PHE A 45 -2.53 13.32 -13.75
C PHE A 45 -3.99 13.30 -13.26
N PHE A 46 -4.53 12.13 -12.94
CA PHE A 46 -5.85 12.00 -12.33
C PHE A 46 -5.97 12.83 -11.04
N PHE A 47 -5.00 12.72 -10.12
CA PHE A 47 -4.99 13.49 -8.87
C PHE A 47 -4.93 15.00 -9.14
N ILE A 48 -3.99 15.44 -9.99
CA ILE A 48 -3.79 16.85 -10.35
C ILE A 48 -5.03 17.44 -11.01
N SER A 49 -5.64 16.75 -11.97
CA SER A 49 -6.84 17.21 -12.70
C SER A 49 -8.07 17.41 -11.81
N ARG A 50 -8.06 16.82 -10.61
CA ARG A 50 -9.09 16.94 -9.59
C ARG A 50 -8.70 17.88 -8.45
N GLU A 51 -7.59 18.62 -8.62
CA GLU A 51 -7.01 19.50 -7.59
C GLU A 51 -6.79 18.78 -6.25
N MET A 52 -6.50 17.48 -6.32
CA MET A 52 -6.37 16.58 -5.16
C MET A 52 -4.92 16.11 -5.01
N ARG A 53 -4.43 16.08 -3.78
CA ARG A 53 -3.15 15.40 -3.48
C ARG A 53 -3.38 13.90 -3.33
N PRO A 54 -2.44 13.03 -3.74
CA PRO A 54 -2.56 11.60 -3.47
C PRO A 54 -2.74 11.34 -1.97
N ASN A 55 -3.79 10.60 -1.64
CA ASN A 55 -4.14 10.14 -0.29
C ASN A 55 -4.95 8.84 -0.43
N PHE A 56 -5.18 8.09 0.66
CA PHE A 56 -5.98 6.86 0.58
C PHE A 56 -7.47 7.10 0.81
N ASP A 57 -7.80 7.90 1.83
CA ASP A 57 -9.16 8.11 2.32
C ASP A 57 -10.08 8.75 1.26
N GLN A 58 -9.62 9.80 0.58
CA GLN A 58 -10.40 10.48 -0.46
C GLN A 58 -10.26 9.79 -1.81
N ALA A 59 -9.10 9.18 -2.11
CA ALA A 59 -8.89 8.53 -3.40
C ALA A 59 -9.61 7.18 -3.53
N ALA A 60 -9.63 6.35 -2.49
CA ALA A 60 -10.22 5.02 -2.52
C ALA A 60 -11.67 5.00 -3.04
N PRO A 61 -12.62 5.83 -2.55
CA PRO A 61 -13.99 5.82 -3.08
C PRO A 61 -14.07 6.27 -4.54
N ILE A 62 -13.23 7.22 -4.97
CA ILE A 62 -13.21 7.70 -6.36
C ILE A 62 -12.64 6.62 -7.28
N LEU A 63 -11.53 5.99 -6.88
CA LEU A 63 -10.89 4.91 -7.64
C LEU A 63 -11.79 3.68 -7.69
N ASN A 64 -12.50 3.34 -6.61
CA ASN A 64 -13.55 2.31 -6.60
C ASN A 64 -14.63 2.54 -7.66
N SER A 65 -15.00 3.81 -7.91
CA SER A 65 -16.02 4.14 -8.91
C SER A 65 -15.46 4.06 -10.33
N LEU A 66 -14.19 4.41 -10.54
CA LEU A 66 -13.57 4.48 -11.87
C LEU A 66 -13.01 3.13 -12.33
N LEU A 67 -12.52 2.32 -11.41
CA LEU A 67 -11.90 1.02 -11.67
C LEU A 67 -12.85 -0.08 -11.24
N SER A 68 -13.98 -0.21 -11.95
CA SER A 68 -15.08 -1.11 -11.58
C SER A 68 -14.69 -2.59 -11.48
N GLY A 69 -13.57 -3.02 -12.08
CA GLY A 69 -13.03 -4.37 -11.91
C GLY A 69 -12.30 -4.59 -10.58
N PHE A 70 -12.08 -3.55 -9.78
CA PHE A 70 -11.30 -3.60 -8.56
C PHE A 70 -12.04 -3.00 -7.37
N GLU A 71 -11.75 -3.54 -6.19
CA GLU A 71 -12.16 -3.02 -4.90
C GLU A 71 -10.95 -2.35 -4.23
N PHE A 72 -11.14 -1.12 -3.79
CA PHE A 72 -10.21 -0.30 -3.02
C PHE A 72 -10.72 -0.20 -1.60
N ILE A 73 -10.09 -0.91 -0.67
CA ILE A 73 -10.50 -0.96 0.74
C ILE A 73 -9.51 -0.15 1.56
N PHE A 74 -9.94 1.03 2.01
CA PHE A 74 -9.19 1.85 2.94
C PHE A 74 -9.55 1.48 4.38
N LYS A 75 -8.53 1.35 5.24
CA LYS A 75 -8.69 1.28 6.69
C LYS A 75 -7.69 2.21 7.37
N GLY A 76 -8.13 2.93 8.39
CA GLY A 76 -7.29 3.71 9.28
C GLY A 76 -7.35 3.19 10.72
N ARG A 77 -6.80 3.98 11.64
CA ARG A 77 -6.64 3.61 13.05
C ARG A 77 -7.93 3.19 13.74
N ASN A 78 -9.05 3.84 13.42
CA ASN A 78 -10.33 3.57 14.08
C ASN A 78 -10.90 2.21 13.66
N GLU A 79 -10.71 1.82 12.39
CA GLU A 79 -11.09 0.51 11.86
C GLU A 79 -10.27 -0.64 12.46
N PHE A 80 -9.13 -0.31 13.08
CA PHE A 80 -8.30 -1.24 13.85
C PHE A 80 -8.50 -1.12 15.36
N GLU A 81 -9.53 -0.41 15.84
CA GLU A 81 -9.79 -0.19 17.27
C GLU A 81 -8.58 0.43 18.01
N ALA A 82 -7.78 1.23 17.29
CA ALA A 82 -6.50 1.77 17.74
C ALA A 82 -5.46 0.71 18.18
N SER A 83 -5.65 -0.55 17.81
CA SER A 83 -4.76 -1.69 18.11
C SER A 83 -3.81 -1.97 16.96
N ILE A 84 -2.50 -1.87 17.23
CA ILE A 84 -1.47 -2.28 16.27
C ILE A 84 -1.53 -3.79 15.98
N ASN A 85 -1.95 -4.60 16.94
CA ASN A 85 -2.07 -6.04 16.75
C ASN A 85 -3.19 -6.37 15.75
N ASN A 86 -4.34 -5.70 15.84
CA ASN A 86 -5.45 -5.88 14.90
C ASN A 86 -5.02 -5.46 13.48
N MET A 87 -4.19 -4.41 13.35
CA MET A 87 -3.59 -4.02 12.08
C MET A 87 -2.63 -5.11 11.56
N VAL A 88 -1.73 -5.64 12.39
CA VAL A 88 -0.80 -6.70 12.00
C VAL A 88 -1.53 -7.98 11.59
N GLU A 89 -2.60 -8.37 12.29
CA GLU A 89 -3.46 -9.50 11.90
C GLU A 89 -4.09 -9.26 10.53
N TYR A 90 -4.70 -8.09 10.32
CA TYR A 90 -5.26 -7.70 9.02
C TYR A 90 -4.21 -7.75 7.90
N LEU A 91 -3.00 -7.28 8.16
CA LEU A 91 -1.90 -7.32 7.20
C LEU A 91 -1.54 -8.76 6.81
N LYS A 92 -1.43 -9.67 7.78
CA LYS A 92 -1.10 -11.08 7.57
C LYS A 92 -2.19 -11.80 6.79
N GLU A 93 -3.45 -11.62 7.17
CA GLU A 93 -4.61 -12.21 6.49
C GLU A 93 -4.64 -11.87 5.00
N ASN A 94 -4.28 -10.63 4.63
CA ASN A 94 -4.22 -10.25 3.21
C ASN A 94 -3.09 -10.98 2.47
N ILE A 95 -1.90 -11.11 3.07
CA ILE A 95 -0.79 -11.84 2.45
C ILE A 95 -1.10 -13.33 2.31
N ASP A 96 -1.76 -13.94 3.30
CA ASP A 96 -2.24 -15.33 3.21
C ASP A 96 -3.21 -15.53 2.03
N ASN A 97 -3.99 -14.50 1.70
CA ASN A 97 -4.91 -14.47 0.55
C ASN A 97 -4.27 -13.99 -0.76
N GLN A 98 -2.93 -13.89 -0.83
CA GLN A 98 -2.20 -13.42 -2.02
C GLN A 98 -2.52 -11.96 -2.42
N ILE A 99 -2.83 -11.10 -1.44
CA ILE A 99 -3.19 -9.70 -1.64
C ILE A 99 -2.09 -8.78 -1.07
N PRO A 100 -1.36 -8.03 -1.90
CA PRO A 100 -0.42 -7.01 -1.41
C PRO A 100 -1.18 -5.88 -0.69
N VAL A 101 -0.56 -5.33 0.36
CA VAL A 101 -1.18 -4.25 1.17
C VAL A 101 -0.31 -3.01 1.17
N LEU A 102 -0.87 -1.88 0.73
CA LEU A 102 -0.21 -0.59 0.82
C LEU A 102 -0.34 -0.05 2.24
N VAL A 103 0.76 0.39 2.84
CA VAL A 103 0.82 0.86 4.23
C VAL A 103 1.56 2.19 4.31
N SER A 104 1.02 3.07 5.16
CA SER A 104 1.52 4.42 5.40
C SER A 104 2.56 4.48 6.53
N PHE A 105 3.73 5.01 6.22
CA PHE A 105 4.85 5.19 7.15
C PHE A 105 5.19 6.66 7.36
N GLU A 106 5.76 6.97 8.53
CA GLU A 106 6.32 8.30 8.81
C GLU A 106 7.53 8.54 7.91
N ALA A 107 7.61 9.74 7.32
CA ALA A 107 8.73 10.19 6.53
C ALA A 107 8.98 11.70 6.71
N GLN A 108 10.19 12.16 6.39
CA GLN A 108 10.51 13.59 6.46
C GLN A 108 9.64 14.36 5.45
N GLY A 109 8.67 15.13 5.96
CA GLY A 109 7.76 15.93 5.14
C GLY A 109 6.40 15.31 4.85
N GLY A 110 6.05 14.16 5.44
CA GLY A 110 4.69 13.61 5.35
C GLY A 110 4.61 12.08 5.44
N ALA A 111 3.64 11.50 4.73
CA ALA A 111 3.52 10.06 4.58
C ALA A 111 4.44 9.53 3.49
N HIS A 112 4.98 8.33 3.69
CA HIS A 112 5.55 7.52 2.61
C HIS A 112 4.86 6.17 2.56
N ILE A 113 4.53 5.70 1.36
CA ILE A 113 3.80 4.45 1.17
C ILE A 113 4.75 3.34 0.74
N ARG A 114 4.64 2.20 1.41
CA ARG A 114 5.31 0.95 1.04
C ARG A 114 4.29 -0.16 0.92
N THR A 115 4.59 -1.19 0.14
CA THR A 115 3.69 -2.33 -0.04
C THR A 115 4.20 -3.54 0.72
N LEU A 116 3.39 -4.08 1.62
CA LEU A 116 3.63 -5.37 2.26
C LEU A 116 3.47 -6.47 1.21
N ILE A 117 4.47 -7.34 1.11
CA ILE A 117 4.49 -8.42 0.12
C ILE A 117 4.81 -9.79 0.75
N GLU A 118 5.33 -9.80 1.97
CA GLU A 118 5.79 -11.01 2.65
C GLU A 118 5.83 -10.80 4.17
N TYR A 119 5.64 -11.86 4.94
CA TYR A 119 5.91 -11.84 6.38
C TYR A 119 6.45 -13.19 6.90
N ASN A 120 7.09 -13.14 8.05
CA ASN A 120 7.48 -14.33 8.83
C ASN A 120 7.05 -14.19 10.30
N ASP A 121 7.51 -15.09 11.17
CA ASP A 121 7.10 -15.15 12.58
C ASP A 121 7.41 -13.87 13.37
N THR A 122 8.36 -13.06 12.93
CA THR A 122 8.83 -11.86 13.65
C THR A 122 8.81 -10.58 12.81
N GLU A 123 8.88 -10.68 11.48
CA GLU A 123 9.06 -9.54 10.57
C GLU A 123 7.96 -9.42 9.51
N LEU A 124 7.63 -8.16 9.20
CA LEU A 124 6.90 -7.75 8.00
C LEU A 124 7.89 -7.22 6.96
N ILE A 125 7.78 -7.65 5.71
CA ILE A 125 8.69 -7.30 4.62
C ILE A 125 7.94 -6.48 3.56
N PHE A 126 8.39 -5.23 3.40
CA PHE A 126 7.79 -4.25 2.51
C PHE A 126 8.69 -3.96 1.33
N PHE A 127 8.10 -3.79 0.15
CA PHE A 127 8.76 -3.14 -0.98
C PHE A 127 8.61 -1.62 -0.86
N ASP A 128 9.73 -0.91 -0.93
CA ASP A 128 9.80 0.55 -0.92
C ASP A 128 10.07 1.06 -2.35
N PRO A 129 9.11 1.74 -3.01
CA PRO A 129 9.33 2.25 -4.35
C PRO A 129 10.25 3.49 -4.39
N GLY A 130 10.57 4.09 -3.25
CA GLY A 130 11.44 5.27 -3.16
C GLY A 130 12.89 4.96 -3.50
N ASP A 131 13.35 3.75 -3.15
CA ASP A 131 14.71 3.27 -3.42
C ASP A 131 14.78 1.86 -4.03
N CYS A 132 13.62 1.28 -4.36
CA CYS A 132 13.47 -0.08 -4.87
C CYS A 132 14.08 -1.16 -3.98
N GLN A 133 14.11 -0.96 -2.67
CA GLN A 133 14.64 -1.93 -1.72
C GLN A 133 13.53 -2.58 -0.88
N LEU A 134 13.85 -3.75 -0.33
CA LEU A 134 13.04 -4.39 0.69
C LEU A 134 13.35 -3.80 2.08
N LYS A 135 12.32 -3.40 2.81
CA LYS A 135 12.39 -2.92 4.19
C LYS A 135 11.78 -3.95 5.12
N ARG A 136 12.44 -4.23 6.23
CA ARG A 136 12.04 -5.24 7.21
C ARG A 136 11.75 -4.56 8.54
N PHE A 137 10.62 -4.91 9.13
CA PHE A 137 10.21 -4.38 10.42
C PHE A 137 9.82 -5.52 11.34
N ASN A 138 10.50 -5.61 12.48
CA ASN A 138 10.12 -6.54 13.53
C ASN A 138 8.86 -6.02 14.22
N TYR A 139 7.74 -6.73 14.03
CA TYR A 139 6.43 -6.37 14.58
C TYR A 139 6.18 -6.92 15.99
N GLN A 140 7.10 -7.72 16.53
CA GLN A 140 7.10 -8.14 17.94
C GLN A 140 7.73 -7.08 18.86
N THR A 141 8.31 -6.03 18.28
CA THR A 141 8.91 -4.89 18.98
C THR A 141 8.23 -3.59 18.57
N ASP A 142 8.54 -2.50 19.29
CA ASP A 142 8.04 -1.17 18.93
C ASP A 142 8.64 -0.62 17.61
N GLN A 143 9.59 -1.32 16.96
CA GLN A 143 10.20 -0.87 15.71
C GLN A 143 9.14 -0.60 14.62
N PHE A 144 8.23 -1.54 14.40
CA PHE A 144 7.18 -1.36 13.39
C PHE A 144 6.25 -0.20 13.77
N LYS A 145 5.74 -0.22 15.01
CA LYS A 145 4.84 0.82 15.55
C LYS A 145 5.43 2.23 15.43
N ASN A 146 6.71 2.41 15.74
CA ASN A 146 7.40 3.71 15.70
C ASN A 146 7.72 4.18 14.27
N SER A 147 7.68 3.27 13.28
CA SER A 147 7.89 3.61 11.87
C SER A 147 6.60 3.99 11.13
N LEU A 148 5.44 3.53 11.65
CA LEU A 148 4.13 3.80 11.06
C LEU A 148 3.67 5.22 11.33
N ARG A 149 2.83 5.74 10.43
CA ARG A 149 2.03 6.92 10.76
C ARG A 149 1.07 6.63 11.89
N ILE A 150 0.81 7.63 12.72
CA ILE A 150 -0.10 7.54 13.88
C ILE A 150 -1.54 7.17 13.50
N ASP A 151 -1.91 7.32 12.22
CA ASP A 151 -3.24 7.05 11.67
C ASP A 151 -3.40 5.64 11.09
N TYR A 152 -2.34 4.82 11.04
CA TYR A 152 -2.37 3.42 10.59
C TYR A 152 -3.02 3.22 9.22
N HIS A 153 -2.91 4.20 8.32
CA HIS A 153 -3.54 4.11 7.01
C HIS A 153 -3.02 2.93 6.19
N THR A 154 -3.96 2.09 5.74
CA THR A 154 -3.73 1.00 4.80
C THR A 154 -4.67 1.11 3.62
N LEU A 155 -4.24 0.59 2.47
CA LEU A 155 -5.08 0.42 1.29
C LEU A 155 -4.86 -0.97 0.73
N VAL A 156 -5.95 -1.72 0.62
CA VAL A 156 -6.00 -2.98 -0.11
C VAL A 156 -6.65 -2.73 -1.46
N ILE A 157 -6.06 -3.30 -2.51
CA ILE A 157 -6.61 -3.28 -3.87
C ILE A 157 -6.70 -4.75 -4.29
N LYS A 158 -7.88 -5.19 -4.70
CA LYS A 158 -8.11 -6.56 -5.17
C LYS A 158 -9.19 -6.61 -6.25
N PRO A 159 -9.22 -7.63 -7.12
CA PRO A 159 -10.32 -7.81 -8.07
C PRO A 159 -11.68 -7.89 -7.36
N ARG A 160 -12.73 -7.35 -7.97
CA ARG A 160 -14.12 -7.59 -7.52
C ARG A 160 -14.59 -8.96 -7.98
N GLU A 161 -15.30 -9.65 -7.10
CA GLU A 161 -16.04 -10.89 -7.40
C GLU A 161 -17.32 -10.62 -8.21
#